data_AF-A0AAD6SL20-F1
#
_entry.id   AF-A0AAD6SL20-F1
#
_cell.length_a   1.000
_cell.length_b   1.000
_cell.length_c   1.000
_cell.angle_alpha   90.00
_cell.angle_beta   90.00
_cell.angle_gamma   90.00
#
_symmetry.space_group_name_H-M   'P 1'
#
loop_
_entity.id
_entity.type
_entity.pdbx_description
1 polymer ?
#
loop_
_entity_poly.entity_id
_entity_poly.type
_entity_poly.pdbx_seq_one_letter_code
_entity_poly.pdbx_strand_id
1 'polypeptide(L)'
;MGKHGKKAADATKPKKKRGNVTDFKGARLEYLQDALPVYIQAAKENKKKGKKGKEEGTRAFWTIFFHGYWRTFPWRLPFDEDPPPAQPWIPGDPNNPTMASCEEAFRALDLDLTEEEETRKAAIMKDINGKIKRWFSRQRPTAIGIQGNPFFEYLAELRRNGSVMAPRRQSDAQFYLAHPDFKDAIAERFQEEHGDAQKGQALSLRCKLARRMLFEESEEVQLRIKRECDEAHAEDVAEYNASQEGLPSVDPEVQQLYISFFESESRGNN
;
A
#
# COMPACT_ATOMS: atom_id res chain seq x y z
N MET A 1 -19.19 31.22 18.55
CA MET A 1 -18.93 31.53 17.12
C MET A 1 -17.44 31.44 16.85
N GLY A 2 -16.98 30.35 16.23
CA GLY A 2 -15.57 30.19 15.83
C GLY A 2 -15.50 29.86 14.34
N LYS A 3 -15.23 30.87 13.51
CA LYS A 3 -15.05 30.68 12.06
C LYS A 3 -13.69 30.03 11.81
N HIS A 4 -13.66 28.72 11.58
CA HIS A 4 -12.51 28.08 10.95
C HIS A 4 -12.62 28.18 9.43
N GLY A 5 -12.12 29.28 8.88
CA GLY A 5 -11.90 29.40 7.44
C GLY A 5 -10.81 28.44 7.00
N LYS A 6 -11.16 27.42 6.21
CA LYS A 6 -10.18 26.60 5.50
C LYS A 6 -9.97 27.19 4.10
N LYS A 7 -8.72 27.57 3.84
CA LYS A 7 -8.21 28.09 2.57
C LYS A 7 -8.60 27.17 1.40
N ALA A 8 -9.08 27.77 0.31
CA ALA A 8 -9.28 27.12 -0.97
C ALA A 8 -8.00 26.39 -1.39
N ALA A 9 -8.12 25.11 -1.73
CA ALA A 9 -7.02 24.34 -2.27
C ALA A 9 -6.81 24.74 -3.73
N ASP A 10 -5.64 25.32 -3.99
CA ASP A 10 -5.12 25.68 -5.30
C ASP A 10 -5.22 24.50 -6.29
N ALA A 11 -5.96 24.70 -7.39
CA ALA A 11 -6.31 23.70 -8.39
C ALA A 11 -5.14 23.29 -9.32
N THR A 12 -3.95 23.86 -9.10
CA THR A 12 -2.76 23.63 -9.94
C THR A 12 -1.88 22.46 -9.47
N LYS A 13 -2.17 21.81 -8.34
CA LYS A 13 -1.35 20.69 -7.86
C LYS A 13 -1.83 19.34 -8.41
N PRO A 14 -0.99 18.57 -9.13
CA PRO A 14 -1.36 17.26 -9.64
C PRO A 14 -1.77 16.33 -8.49
N LYS A 15 -2.95 15.71 -8.61
CA LYS A 15 -3.44 14.69 -7.68
C LYS A 15 -2.43 13.54 -7.61
N LYS A 16 -1.55 13.53 -6.61
CA LYS A 16 -0.65 12.40 -6.35
C LYS A 16 -1.51 11.15 -6.16
N LYS A 17 -1.33 10.14 -7.02
CA LYS A 17 -1.83 8.77 -6.79
C LYS A 17 -1.47 8.40 -5.36
N ARG A 18 -2.44 7.89 -4.58
CA ARG A 18 -2.22 7.23 -3.29
C ARG A 18 -1.48 5.88 -3.48
N GLY A 19 -0.48 5.85 -4.35
CA GLY A 19 0.52 4.80 -4.35
C GLY A 19 1.25 4.88 -3.01
N ASN A 20 1.54 3.72 -2.46
CA ASN A 20 2.26 3.57 -1.21
C ASN A 20 3.72 3.98 -1.45
N VAL A 21 3.98 5.28 -1.63
CA VAL A 21 5.33 5.82 -1.70
C VAL A 21 5.93 5.50 -0.34
N THR A 22 6.87 4.57 -0.32
CA THR A 22 7.61 4.25 0.89
C THR A 22 8.34 5.51 1.29
N ASP A 23 8.09 5.99 2.51
CA ASP A 23 8.77 7.18 3.04
C ASP A 23 10.31 6.99 2.98
N PHE A 24 10.77 5.75 3.17
CA PHE A 24 12.19 5.41 3.18
C PHE A 24 12.73 5.02 1.80
N LYS A 25 13.95 5.47 1.51
CA LYS A 25 14.76 5.18 0.31
C LYS A 25 16.23 5.01 0.71
N GLY A 26 17.07 4.56 -0.23
CA GLY A 26 18.52 4.52 -0.06
C GLY A 26 18.98 3.71 1.17
N ALA A 27 20.00 4.21 1.85
CA ALA A 27 20.61 3.55 3.01
C ALA A 27 19.63 3.35 4.16
N ARG A 28 18.65 4.26 4.33
CA ARG A 28 17.60 4.09 5.35
C ARG A 28 16.73 2.88 5.04
N LEU A 29 16.36 2.66 3.78
CA LEU A 29 15.53 1.52 3.39
C LEU A 29 16.31 0.21 3.57
N GLU A 30 17.58 0.17 3.17
CA GLU A 30 18.46 -0.98 3.36
C GLU A 30 18.58 -1.35 4.84
N TYR A 31 18.86 -0.36 5.71
CA TYR A 31 18.91 -0.58 7.16
C TYR A 31 17.60 -1.16 7.74
N LEU A 32 16.45 -0.71 7.23
CA LEU A 32 15.15 -1.26 7.63
C LEU A 32 14.94 -2.69 7.14
N GLN A 33 15.39 -3.02 5.93
CA GLN A 33 15.32 -4.36 5.35
C GLN A 33 16.21 -5.35 6.10
N ASP A 34 17.43 -4.96 6.46
CA ASP A 34 18.37 -5.78 7.22
C ASP A 34 17.85 -6.12 8.62
N ALA A 35 17.15 -5.18 9.26
CA ALA A 35 16.53 -5.39 10.57
C ALA A 35 15.20 -6.15 10.53
N LEU A 36 14.61 -6.37 9.35
CA LEU A 36 13.29 -6.99 9.18
C LEU A 36 13.22 -8.44 9.69
N PRO A 37 14.18 -9.34 9.41
CA PRO A 37 14.18 -10.69 9.97
C PRO A 37 14.16 -10.70 11.50
N VAL A 38 14.96 -9.83 12.14
CA VAL A 38 15.04 -9.72 13.60
C VAL A 38 13.71 -9.24 14.18
N TYR A 39 13.07 -8.26 13.55
CA TYR A 39 11.74 -7.79 13.95
C TYR A 39 10.68 -8.90 13.87
N ILE A 40 10.68 -9.68 12.79
CA ILE A 40 9.73 -10.78 12.60
C ILE A 40 9.94 -11.86 13.67
N GLN A 41 11.20 -12.20 13.96
CA GLN A 41 11.55 -13.17 14.98
C GLN A 41 11.06 -12.70 16.37
N ALA A 42 11.36 -11.45 16.75
CA ALA A 42 10.87 -10.87 18.00
C ALA A 42 9.33 -10.89 18.04
N ALA A 43 8.65 -10.55 16.94
CA ALA A 43 7.19 -10.59 16.86
C ALA A 43 6.60 -12.01 17.00
N LYS A 44 7.29 -13.04 16.50
CA LYS A 44 6.91 -14.46 16.64
C LYS A 44 7.06 -14.92 18.09
N GLU A 45 8.19 -14.63 18.73
CA GLU A 45 8.47 -14.99 20.13
C GLU A 45 7.47 -14.34 21.09
N ASN A 46 7.12 -13.08 20.81
CA ASN A 46 6.11 -12.34 21.55
C ASN A 46 4.70 -12.94 21.46
N LYS A 47 4.36 -13.63 20.36
CA LYS A 47 3.08 -14.34 20.23
C LYS A 47 3.00 -15.52 21.20
N LYS A 48 4.14 -16.16 21.52
CA LYS A 48 4.20 -17.32 22.42
C LYS A 48 4.08 -16.94 23.91
N LYS A 49 4.50 -15.73 24.29
CA LYS A 49 4.58 -15.28 25.70
C LYS A 49 3.31 -14.60 26.26
N GLY A 50 2.17 -14.68 25.56
CA GLY A 50 0.90 -14.06 26.00
C GLY A 50 0.92 -12.51 25.98
N LYS A 51 -0.09 -11.86 26.58
CA LYS A 51 -0.30 -10.40 26.49
C LYS A 51 0.84 -9.59 27.11
N LYS A 52 1.34 -9.99 28.29
CA LYS A 52 2.43 -9.29 29.00
C LYS A 52 3.79 -9.44 28.31
N GLY A 53 4.14 -10.64 27.85
CA GLY A 53 5.41 -10.86 27.15
C GLY A 53 5.48 -10.21 25.77
N LYS A 54 4.33 -9.94 25.14
CA LYS A 54 4.26 -9.26 23.84
C LYS A 54 4.77 -7.82 23.88
N GLU A 55 4.49 -7.11 24.95
CA GLU A 55 4.94 -5.72 25.14
C GLU A 55 6.44 -5.67 25.41
N GLU A 56 6.98 -6.62 26.16
CA GLU A 56 8.38 -6.65 26.56
C GLU A 56 9.34 -6.95 25.41
N GLY A 57 9.10 -8.00 24.62
CA GLY A 57 10.03 -8.33 23.52
C GLY A 57 9.96 -7.35 22.36
N THR A 58 8.80 -6.74 22.10
CA THR A 58 8.73 -5.66 21.08
C THR A 58 9.41 -4.39 21.59
N ARG A 59 9.27 -4.07 22.87
CA ARG A 59 9.98 -2.94 23.49
C ARG A 59 11.49 -3.13 23.43
N ALA A 60 12.01 -4.30 23.75
CA ALA A 60 13.43 -4.61 23.67
C ALA A 60 13.99 -4.42 22.25
N PHE A 61 13.28 -4.94 21.23
CA PHE A 61 13.63 -4.71 19.83
C PHE A 61 13.70 -3.20 19.52
N TRP A 62 12.65 -2.44 19.85
CA TRP A 62 12.59 -1.01 19.54
C TRP A 62 13.69 -0.21 20.24
N THR A 63 14.02 -0.54 21.49
CA THR A 63 15.10 0.12 22.23
C THR A 63 16.45 -0.06 21.51
N ILE A 64 16.80 -1.29 21.16
CA ILE A 64 18.08 -1.60 20.47
C ILE A 64 18.08 -1.01 19.05
N PHE A 65 16.98 -1.22 18.31
CA PHE A 65 16.85 -0.77 16.94
C PHE A 65 16.96 0.75 16.83
N PHE A 66 16.22 1.52 17.64
CA PHE A 66 16.26 2.99 17.54
C PHE A 66 17.60 3.54 18.01
N HIS A 67 18.24 2.93 18.99
CA HIS A 67 19.61 3.32 19.37
C HIS A 67 20.58 3.19 18.19
N GLY A 68 20.57 2.05 17.48
CA GLY A 68 21.39 1.86 16.28
C GLY A 68 20.99 2.77 15.11
N TYR A 69 19.69 2.98 14.91
CA TYR A 69 19.17 3.83 13.84
C TYR A 69 19.62 5.28 14.01
N TRP A 70 19.45 5.86 15.19
CA TRP A 70 19.82 7.27 15.43
C TRP A 70 21.32 7.50 15.51
N ARG A 71 22.12 6.43 15.74
CA ARG A 71 23.58 6.46 15.56
C ARG A 71 23.99 6.54 14.09
N THR A 72 23.24 5.87 13.22
CA THR A 72 23.54 5.79 11.78
C THR A 72 22.95 6.98 11.01
N PHE A 73 21.76 7.45 11.41
CA PHE A 73 21.01 8.52 10.77
C PHE A 73 20.71 9.64 11.78
N PRO A 74 21.61 10.64 11.92
CA PRO A 74 21.41 11.74 12.85
C PRO A 74 20.11 12.49 12.59
N TRP A 75 19.47 12.99 13.64
CA TRP A 75 18.19 13.70 13.52
C TRP A 75 18.27 15.02 12.75
N ARG A 76 19.48 15.62 12.70
CA ARG A 76 19.77 16.82 11.90
C ARG A 76 19.86 16.54 10.40
N LEU A 77 20.08 15.28 10.00
CA LEU A 77 20.16 14.88 8.60
C LEU A 77 18.76 14.88 7.98
N PRO A 78 18.53 15.61 6.87
CA PRO A 78 17.27 15.59 6.15
C PRO A 78 16.86 14.17 5.78
N PHE A 79 15.55 13.92 5.83
CA PHE A 79 15.00 12.58 5.63
C PHE A 79 15.18 12.04 4.20
N ASP A 80 15.35 12.93 3.21
CA ASP A 80 15.59 12.58 1.81
C ASP A 80 17.08 12.42 1.46
N GLU A 81 17.99 12.74 2.40
CA GLU A 81 19.44 12.68 2.20
C GLU A 81 20.02 11.45 2.89
N ASP A 82 20.75 10.61 2.15
CA ASP A 82 21.49 9.50 2.72
C ASP A 82 22.70 10.03 3.52
N PRO A 83 23.10 9.36 4.61
CA PRO A 83 24.34 9.70 5.29
C PRO A 83 25.48 9.52 4.27
N PRO A 84 26.52 10.38 4.32
CA PRO A 84 27.67 10.19 3.46
C PRO A 84 28.17 8.75 3.63
N PRO A 85 28.47 8.04 2.52
CA PRO A 85 28.94 6.66 2.60
C PRO A 85 30.09 6.63 3.59
N ALA A 86 30.09 5.64 4.49
CA ALA A 86 31.20 5.45 5.42
C ALA A 86 32.47 5.45 4.57
N GLN A 87 33.26 6.51 4.65
CA GLN A 87 34.46 6.60 3.82
C GLN A 87 35.31 5.38 4.18
N PRO A 88 35.85 4.65 3.19
CA PRO A 88 36.76 3.56 3.49
C PRO A 88 37.85 4.14 4.38
N TRP A 89 38.01 3.56 5.56
CA TRP A 89 38.99 4.04 6.51
C TRP A 89 40.38 3.92 5.86
N ILE A 90 41.01 5.05 5.58
CA ILE A 90 42.38 5.13 5.07
C ILE A 90 43.26 5.40 6.29
N PRO A 91 44.10 4.45 6.74
CA PRO A 91 45.01 4.68 7.84
C PRO A 91 45.94 5.86 7.51
N GLY A 92 45.94 6.89 8.35
CA GLY A 92 46.89 8.02 8.29
C GLY A 92 46.41 9.27 7.54
N ASP A 93 45.18 9.32 7.04
CA ASP A 93 44.63 10.55 6.45
C ASP A 93 44.00 11.45 7.52
N PRO A 94 44.55 12.65 7.81
CA PRO A 94 44.00 13.58 8.80
C PRO A 94 42.65 14.19 8.40
N ASN A 95 42.20 14.04 7.16
CA ASN A 95 40.93 14.54 6.66
C ASN A 95 39.85 13.47 6.48
N ASN A 96 40.12 12.22 6.87
CA ASN A 96 39.16 11.11 6.79
C ASN A 96 38.50 10.90 8.17
N PRO A 97 37.33 11.49 8.45
CA PRO A 97 36.66 11.29 9.73
C PRO A 97 36.20 9.83 9.82
N THR A 98 36.74 9.11 10.79
CA THR A 98 36.23 7.79 11.17
C THR A 98 34.74 7.88 11.54
N MET A 99 33.98 6.81 11.37
CA MET A 99 32.59 6.76 11.87
C MET A 99 32.47 7.13 13.35
N ALA A 100 33.49 6.77 14.15
CA ALA A 100 33.61 7.18 15.55
C ALA A 100 33.77 8.70 15.70
N SER A 101 34.58 9.34 14.86
CA SER A 101 34.77 10.80 14.84
C SER A 101 33.49 11.54 14.43
N CYS A 102 32.74 11.04 13.44
CA CYS A 102 31.44 11.62 13.09
C CYS A 102 30.44 11.49 14.25
N GLU A 103 30.39 10.33 14.90
CA GLU A 103 29.50 10.10 16.03
C GLU A 103 29.83 10.98 17.24
N GLU A 104 31.11 11.15 17.55
CA GLU A 104 31.58 12.05 18.60
C GLU A 104 31.26 13.51 18.26
N ALA A 105 31.43 13.93 17.00
CA ALA A 105 31.06 15.26 16.54
C ALA A 105 29.55 15.52 16.69
N PHE A 106 28.70 14.56 16.32
CA PHE A 106 27.25 14.69 16.51
C PHE A 106 26.82 14.67 17.98
N ARG A 107 27.47 13.86 18.82
CA ARG A 107 27.23 13.85 20.27
C ARG A 107 27.66 15.16 20.93
N ALA A 108 28.78 15.74 20.50
CA ALA A 108 29.22 17.04 20.98
C ALA A 108 28.20 18.14 20.62
N LEU A 109 27.64 18.10 19.41
CA LEU A 109 26.55 19.00 18.98
C LEU A 109 25.22 18.78 19.73
N ASP A 110 25.08 17.67 20.45
CA ASP A 110 23.92 17.35 21.28
C ASP A 110 24.15 17.74 22.76
N LEU A 111 25.34 18.18 23.18
CA LEU A 111 25.60 18.62 24.56
C LEU A 111 25.14 20.06 24.81
N ASP A 112 25.14 20.91 23.78
CA ASP A 112 24.81 22.34 23.86
C ASP A 112 23.47 22.69 23.16
N LEU A 113 22.50 21.77 23.16
CA LEU A 113 21.17 22.04 22.59
C LEU A 113 20.43 23.08 23.44
N THR A 114 19.84 24.07 22.79
CA THR A 114 18.83 24.93 23.44
C THR A 114 17.53 24.16 23.66
N GLU A 115 16.68 24.62 24.58
CA GLU A 115 15.36 24.01 24.83
C GLU A 115 14.51 23.91 23.54
N GLU A 116 14.58 24.93 22.67
CA GLU A 116 13.92 24.92 21.38
C GLU A 116 14.45 23.80 20.45
N GLU A 117 15.76 23.56 20.43
CA GLU A 117 16.34 22.48 19.65
C GLU A 117 16.01 21.09 20.23
N GLU A 118 15.94 20.95 21.56
CA GLU A 118 15.53 19.70 22.21
C GLU A 118 14.09 19.32 21.85
N THR A 119 13.17 20.28 21.89
CA THR A 119 11.76 20.04 21.49
C THR A 119 11.66 19.66 20.02
N ARG A 120 12.45 20.31 19.15
CA ARG A 120 12.52 19.98 17.72
C ARG A 120 13.08 18.57 17.48
N LYS A 121 14.17 18.21 18.16
CA LYS A 121 14.77 16.86 18.13
C LYS A 121 13.74 15.81 18.55
N ALA A 122 13.08 16.00 19.68
CA ALA A 122 12.06 15.09 20.18
C ALA A 122 10.89 14.93 19.19
N ALA A 123 10.44 16.01 18.55
CA ALA A 123 9.38 15.99 17.55
C ALA A 123 9.79 15.20 16.29
N ILE A 124 10.99 15.46 15.76
CA ILE A 124 11.54 14.76 14.59
C ILE A 124 11.70 13.27 14.90
N MET A 125 12.31 12.94 16.04
CA MET A 125 12.51 11.54 16.43
C MET A 125 11.17 10.82 16.60
N LYS A 126 10.17 11.47 17.22
CA LYS A 126 8.83 10.90 17.37
C LYS A 126 8.14 10.63 16.03
N ASP A 127 8.22 11.56 15.08
CA ASP A 127 7.63 11.38 13.74
C ASP A 127 8.29 10.23 12.98
N ILE A 128 9.63 10.22 12.92
CA ILE A 128 10.41 9.20 12.22
C ILE A 128 10.22 7.83 12.87
N ASN A 129 10.27 7.73 14.20
CA ASN A 129 9.99 6.49 14.92
C ASN A 129 8.58 5.96 14.59
N GLY A 130 7.59 6.86 14.46
CA GLY A 130 6.24 6.52 14.03
C GLY A 130 6.18 5.96 12.61
N LYS A 131 6.88 6.60 11.66
CA LYS A 131 6.99 6.12 10.26
C LYS A 131 7.66 4.75 10.18
N ILE A 132 8.75 4.55 10.91
CA ILE A 132 9.48 3.27 10.96
C ILE A 132 8.57 2.16 11.52
N LYS A 133 7.90 2.39 12.65
CA LYS A 133 6.97 1.41 13.24
C LYS A 133 5.85 1.03 12.27
N ARG A 134 5.28 2.00 11.55
CA ARG A 134 4.27 1.76 10.52
C ARG A 134 4.84 0.93 9.36
N TRP A 135 6.06 1.21 8.93
CA TRP A 135 6.74 0.45 7.88
C TRP A 135 6.89 -1.03 8.28
N PHE A 136 7.48 -1.34 9.44
CA PHE A 136 7.64 -2.72 9.92
C PHE A 136 6.28 -3.44 10.08
N SER A 137 5.27 -2.73 10.61
CA SER A 137 3.93 -3.29 10.76
C SER A 137 3.29 -3.66 9.43
N ARG A 138 3.56 -2.90 8.36
CA ARG A 138 3.08 -3.19 6.99
C ARG A 138 3.86 -4.34 6.35
N GLN A 139 5.15 -4.49 6.64
CA GLN A 139 5.95 -5.60 6.11
C GLN A 139 5.61 -6.93 6.78
N ARG A 140 5.15 -6.91 8.03
CA ARG A 140 4.91 -8.12 8.83
C ARG A 140 3.98 -9.16 8.15
N PRO A 141 2.78 -8.82 7.62
CA PRO A 141 1.91 -9.81 6.99
C PRO A 141 2.57 -10.45 5.76
N THR A 142 3.23 -9.64 4.93
CA THR A 142 3.92 -10.09 3.72
C THR A 142 5.09 -11.00 4.08
N ALA A 143 5.95 -10.56 4.99
CA ALA A 143 7.17 -11.31 5.33
C ALA A 143 6.89 -12.57 6.14
N ILE A 144 5.87 -12.59 7.02
CA ILE A 144 5.41 -13.83 7.68
C ILE A 144 4.78 -14.77 6.65
N GLY A 145 4.00 -14.24 5.70
CA GLY A 145 3.39 -15.01 4.63
C GLY A 145 4.42 -15.65 3.70
N ILE A 146 5.54 -14.96 3.42
CA ILE A 146 6.62 -15.46 2.57
C ILE A 146 7.48 -16.50 3.31
N GLN A 147 7.96 -16.19 4.52
CA GLN A 147 8.90 -17.08 5.23
C GLN A 147 8.31 -18.40 5.72
N GLY A 148 6.97 -18.51 5.79
CA GLY A 148 6.30 -19.68 6.37
C GLY A 148 5.45 -20.48 5.40
N ASN A 149 5.26 -20.01 4.17
CA ASN A 149 4.36 -20.64 3.22
C ASN A 149 5.14 -21.14 1.98
N PRO A 150 5.36 -22.46 1.85
CA PRO A 150 6.03 -23.01 0.66
C PRO A 150 5.22 -22.78 -0.61
N PHE A 151 3.92 -22.47 -0.49
CA PHE A 151 3.04 -22.15 -1.61
C PHE A 151 2.97 -20.65 -1.90
N PHE A 152 3.79 -19.78 -1.28
CA PHE A 152 3.67 -18.34 -1.50
C PHE A 152 3.81 -17.96 -2.98
N GLU A 153 4.80 -18.50 -3.67
CA GLU A 153 5.04 -18.25 -5.10
C GLU A 153 3.87 -18.77 -5.94
N TYR A 154 3.45 -20.01 -5.69
CA TYR A 154 2.30 -20.62 -6.34
C TYR A 154 0.99 -19.83 -6.12
N LEU A 155 0.73 -19.38 -4.89
CA LEU A 155 -0.44 -18.54 -4.58
C LEU A 155 -0.32 -17.13 -5.19
N ALA A 156 0.90 -16.60 -5.36
CA ALA A 156 1.11 -15.34 -6.04
C ALA A 156 0.83 -15.47 -7.54
N GLU A 157 1.22 -16.59 -8.16
CA GLU A 157 0.87 -16.94 -9.54
C GLU A 157 -0.63 -17.15 -9.70
N LEU A 158 -1.28 -17.88 -8.78
CA LEU A 158 -2.74 -18.01 -8.76
C LEU A 158 -3.45 -16.67 -8.55
N ARG A 159 -2.88 -15.70 -7.84
CA ARG A 159 -3.46 -14.35 -7.75
C ARG A 159 -3.27 -13.54 -9.02
N ARG A 160 -2.15 -13.74 -9.73
CA ARG A 160 -1.91 -13.09 -11.03
C ARG A 160 -2.84 -13.66 -12.11
N ASN A 161 -3.10 -14.97 -12.08
CA ASN A 161 -3.81 -15.68 -13.14
C ASN A 161 -5.29 -15.98 -12.79
N GLY A 162 -5.59 -16.25 -11.52
CA GLY A 162 -6.90 -16.70 -11.03
C GLY A 162 -7.77 -15.61 -10.39
N SER A 163 -7.36 -14.34 -10.45
CA SER A 163 -8.15 -13.21 -9.94
C SER A 163 -8.61 -12.25 -11.03
N VAL A 164 -8.75 -12.72 -12.27
CA VAL A 164 -9.75 -12.10 -13.13
C VAL A 164 -11.07 -12.54 -12.53
N MET A 165 -11.74 -11.67 -11.77
CA MET A 165 -13.08 -12.00 -11.30
C MET A 165 -14.00 -11.95 -12.51
N ALA A 166 -14.93 -12.91 -12.61
CA ALA A 166 -15.97 -12.85 -13.62
C ALA A 166 -16.64 -11.45 -13.59
N PRO A 167 -16.70 -10.76 -14.74
CA PRO A 167 -17.19 -9.39 -14.80
C PRO A 167 -18.63 -9.35 -14.32
N ARG A 168 -18.89 -8.43 -13.40
CA ARG A 168 -20.23 -8.21 -12.85
C ARG A 168 -20.92 -7.17 -13.68
N ARG A 169 -22.14 -7.50 -14.13
CA ARG A 169 -23.02 -6.52 -14.76
C ARG A 169 -23.22 -5.32 -13.83
N GLN A 170 -22.91 -4.13 -14.31
CA GLN A 170 -23.21 -2.90 -13.57
C GLN A 170 -24.73 -2.71 -13.48
N SER A 171 -25.19 -1.92 -12.51
CA SER A 171 -26.59 -1.52 -12.54
C SER A 171 -26.81 -0.44 -13.60
N ASP A 172 -27.99 -0.38 -14.19
CA ASP A 172 -28.31 0.56 -15.27
C ASP A 172 -28.03 2.01 -14.85
N ALA A 173 -28.27 2.34 -13.57
CA ALA A 173 -27.96 3.65 -13.02
C ALA A 173 -26.45 3.93 -12.80
N GLN A 174 -25.64 2.89 -12.56
CA GLN A 174 -24.18 3.04 -12.52
C GLN A 174 -23.62 3.24 -13.93
N PHE A 175 -24.17 2.52 -14.92
CA PHE A 175 -23.85 2.71 -16.32
C PHE A 175 -24.25 4.13 -16.79
N TYR A 176 -25.47 4.56 -16.45
CA TYR A 176 -25.98 5.92 -16.69
C TYR A 176 -25.08 7.02 -16.12
N LEU A 177 -24.55 6.82 -14.90
CA LEU A 177 -23.61 7.76 -14.26
C LEU A 177 -22.29 7.91 -15.03
N ALA A 178 -21.84 6.87 -15.72
CA ALA A 178 -20.60 6.86 -16.50
C ALA A 178 -20.81 7.26 -17.97
N HIS A 179 -22.06 7.25 -18.45
CA HIS A 179 -22.41 7.46 -19.85
C HIS A 179 -22.05 8.88 -20.33
N PRO A 180 -21.41 9.05 -21.52
CA PRO A 180 -20.94 10.35 -22.02
C PRO A 180 -22.05 11.41 -22.11
N ASP A 181 -23.23 11.04 -22.58
CA ASP A 181 -24.35 11.98 -22.78
C ASP A 181 -24.88 12.59 -21.47
N PHE A 182 -24.79 11.87 -20.35
CA PHE A 182 -25.51 12.21 -19.11
C PHE A 182 -24.59 12.57 -17.94
N LYS A 183 -23.32 12.20 -18.03
CA LYS A 183 -22.34 12.39 -16.94
C LYS A 183 -22.21 13.85 -16.52
N ASP A 184 -22.17 14.79 -17.45
CA ASP A 184 -21.99 16.21 -17.14
C ASP A 184 -23.25 16.80 -16.49
N ALA A 185 -24.44 16.45 -16.98
CA ALA A 185 -25.71 16.84 -16.38
C ALA A 185 -25.88 16.30 -14.94
N ILE A 186 -25.47 15.04 -14.70
CA ILE A 186 -25.48 14.46 -13.34
C ILE A 186 -24.46 15.17 -12.43
N ALA A 187 -23.29 15.54 -12.96
CA ALA A 187 -22.28 16.25 -12.19
C ALA A 187 -22.73 17.65 -11.78
N GLU A 188 -23.41 18.36 -12.68
CA GLU A 188 -24.02 19.67 -12.42
C GLU A 188 -25.09 19.57 -11.34
N ARG A 189 -26.11 18.71 -11.53
CA ARG A 189 -27.15 18.49 -10.50
C ARG A 189 -26.58 18.04 -9.16
N PHE A 190 -25.52 17.23 -9.16
CA PHE A 190 -24.86 16.82 -7.93
C PHE A 190 -24.21 18.00 -7.21
N GLN A 191 -23.60 18.94 -7.95
CA GLN A 191 -22.99 20.13 -7.37
C GLN A 191 -24.06 21.08 -6.78
N GLU A 192 -25.23 21.14 -7.40
CA GLU A 192 -26.39 21.91 -6.90
C GLU A 192 -27.00 21.31 -5.63
N GLU A 193 -27.35 20.01 -5.65
CA GLU A 193 -28.03 19.36 -4.52
C GLU A 193 -27.08 19.02 -3.36
N HIS A 194 -25.81 18.73 -3.65
CA HIS A 194 -24.88 18.07 -2.74
C HIS A 194 -23.44 18.62 -2.81
N GLY A 195 -23.25 19.89 -3.20
CA GLY A 195 -21.93 20.51 -3.36
C GLY A 195 -21.06 20.53 -2.09
N ASP A 196 -21.67 20.44 -0.90
CA ASP A 196 -21.02 20.38 0.41
C ASP A 196 -20.83 18.96 0.97
N ALA A 197 -21.22 17.93 0.21
CA ALA A 197 -21.20 16.55 0.67
C ALA A 197 -19.80 16.06 1.07
N GLN A 198 -19.74 15.32 2.18
CA GLN A 198 -18.50 14.71 2.65
C GLN A 198 -17.99 13.67 1.63
N LYS A 199 -16.67 13.64 1.41
CA LYS A 199 -16.00 12.72 0.46
C LYS A 199 -16.38 11.23 0.63
N GLY A 200 -16.71 10.79 1.84
CA GLY A 200 -17.13 9.41 2.11
C GLY A 200 -18.54 9.08 1.62
N GLN A 201 -19.42 10.08 1.48
CA GLN A 201 -20.82 9.92 1.09
C GLN A 201 -21.08 10.31 -0.37
N ALA A 202 -20.21 11.12 -0.97
CA ALA A 202 -20.39 11.68 -2.31
C ALA A 202 -20.73 10.63 -3.38
N LEU A 203 -20.05 9.48 -3.39
CA LEU A 203 -20.33 8.42 -4.36
C LEU A 203 -21.72 7.80 -4.18
N SER A 204 -22.12 7.53 -2.93
CA SER A 204 -23.44 6.96 -2.63
C SER A 204 -24.57 7.92 -3.05
N LEU A 205 -24.39 9.21 -2.78
CA LEU A 205 -25.32 10.26 -3.17
C LEU A 205 -25.41 10.40 -4.70
N ARG A 206 -24.29 10.35 -5.43
CA ARG A 206 -24.29 10.31 -6.91
C ARG A 206 -25.04 9.11 -7.46
N CYS A 207 -24.83 7.91 -6.90
CA CYS A 207 -25.56 6.72 -7.32
C CYS A 207 -27.07 6.79 -7.00
N LYS A 208 -27.48 7.57 -6.00
CA LYS A 208 -28.91 7.83 -5.72
C LYS A 208 -29.48 8.85 -6.70
N LEU A 209 -28.74 9.92 -6.98
CA LEU A 209 -29.13 10.94 -7.95
C LEU A 209 -29.26 10.35 -9.36
N ALA A 210 -28.27 9.57 -9.81
CA ALA A 210 -28.31 8.90 -11.11
C ALA A 210 -29.51 7.95 -11.24
N ARG A 211 -29.85 7.21 -10.16
CA ARG A 211 -31.07 6.39 -10.13
C ARG A 211 -32.35 7.20 -10.29
N ARG A 212 -32.42 8.36 -9.62
CA ARG A 212 -33.56 9.26 -9.71
C ARG A 212 -33.69 9.86 -11.11
N MET A 213 -32.59 10.39 -11.64
CA MET A 213 -32.55 10.97 -12.98
C MET A 213 -32.90 9.94 -14.05
N LEU A 214 -32.33 8.73 -14.00
CA LEU A 214 -32.67 7.67 -14.95
C LEU A 214 -34.16 7.30 -14.92
N PHE A 215 -34.81 7.36 -13.75
CA PHE A 215 -36.24 7.10 -13.62
C PHE A 215 -37.11 8.26 -14.16
N GLU A 216 -36.60 9.50 -14.12
CA GLU A 216 -37.25 10.69 -14.69
C GLU A 216 -37.10 10.78 -16.22
N GLU A 217 -36.09 10.10 -16.80
CA GLU A 217 -35.89 10.04 -18.25
C GLU A 217 -37.02 9.28 -18.97
N SER A 218 -37.16 9.55 -20.26
CA SER A 218 -38.11 8.83 -21.12
C SER A 218 -37.87 7.31 -21.15
N GLU A 219 -38.93 6.54 -21.36
CA GLU A 219 -38.86 5.07 -21.47
C GLU A 219 -37.89 4.62 -22.59
N GLU A 220 -37.82 5.38 -23.68
CA GLU A 220 -36.88 5.13 -24.78
C GLU A 220 -35.42 5.21 -24.34
N VAL A 221 -35.08 6.24 -23.55
CA VAL A 221 -33.72 6.41 -23.00
C VAL A 221 -33.41 5.32 -21.99
N GLN A 222 -34.36 4.96 -21.11
CA GLN A 222 -34.17 3.88 -20.14
C GLN A 222 -33.90 2.53 -20.83
N LEU A 223 -34.66 2.20 -21.88
CA LEU A 223 -34.45 0.98 -22.68
C LEU A 223 -33.12 1.00 -23.41
N ARG A 224 -32.74 2.14 -23.99
CA ARG A 224 -31.44 2.32 -24.66
C ARG A 224 -30.29 2.05 -23.71
N ILE A 225 -30.29 2.69 -22.54
CA ILE A 225 -29.27 2.52 -21.50
C ILE A 225 -29.19 1.09 -21.00
N LYS A 226 -30.34 0.43 -20.81
CA LYS A 226 -30.37 -0.98 -20.41
C LYS A 226 -29.71 -1.88 -21.45
N ARG A 227 -30.03 -1.67 -22.74
CA ARG A 227 -29.44 -2.44 -23.84
C ARG A 227 -27.92 -2.24 -23.92
N GLU A 228 -27.46 -1.00 -23.90
CA GLU A 228 -26.02 -0.69 -23.92
C GLU A 228 -25.28 -1.28 -22.70
N CYS A 229 -25.92 -1.27 -21.53
CA CYS A 229 -25.36 -1.91 -20.33
C CYS A 229 -25.28 -3.44 -20.46
N ASP A 230 -26.25 -4.07 -21.11
CA ASP A 230 -26.25 -5.51 -21.39
C ASP A 230 -25.18 -5.87 -22.44
N GLU A 231 -25.04 -5.07 -23.49
CA GLU A 231 -24.02 -5.23 -24.54
C GLU A 231 -22.61 -5.10 -23.96
N ALA A 232 -22.34 -4.05 -23.19
CA ALA A 232 -21.04 -3.85 -22.54
C ALA A 232 -20.69 -5.00 -21.57
N HIS A 233 -21.68 -5.52 -20.84
CA HIS A 233 -21.46 -6.69 -19.98
C HIS A 233 -21.18 -7.95 -20.78
N ALA A 234 -21.85 -8.16 -21.91
CA ALA A 234 -21.60 -9.29 -22.80
C ALA A 234 -20.17 -9.24 -23.39
N GLU A 235 -19.69 -8.05 -23.77
CA GLU A 235 -18.32 -7.82 -24.22
C GLU A 235 -17.30 -8.16 -23.13
N ASP A 236 -17.50 -7.62 -21.92
CA ASP A 236 -16.64 -7.92 -20.76
C ASP A 236 -16.60 -9.44 -20.49
N VAL A 237 -17.76 -10.12 -20.54
CA VAL A 237 -17.86 -11.58 -20.35
C VAL A 237 -17.13 -12.34 -21.46
N ALA A 238 -17.20 -11.87 -22.71
CA ALA A 238 -16.49 -12.49 -23.82
C ALA A 238 -14.97 -12.37 -23.66
N GLU A 239 -14.46 -11.18 -23.31
CA GLU A 239 -13.04 -10.97 -23.00
C GLU A 239 -12.60 -11.83 -21.81
N TYR A 240 -13.43 -11.89 -20.77
CA TYR A 240 -13.20 -12.74 -19.62
C TYR A 240 -13.08 -14.21 -20.03
N ASN A 241 -14.04 -14.74 -20.78
CA ASN A 241 -14.02 -16.14 -21.22
C ASN A 241 -12.81 -16.44 -22.12
N ALA A 242 -12.47 -15.55 -23.06
CA ALA A 242 -11.28 -15.69 -23.91
C ALA A 242 -9.98 -15.72 -23.07
N SER A 243 -9.91 -14.94 -21.99
CA SER A 243 -8.77 -14.98 -21.07
C SER A 243 -8.67 -16.29 -20.27
N GLN A 244 -9.77 -17.05 -20.15
CA GLN A 244 -9.81 -18.34 -19.47
C GLN A 244 -9.48 -19.53 -20.39
N GLU A 245 -9.60 -19.40 -21.72
CA GLU A 245 -9.44 -20.51 -22.70
C GLU A 245 -8.03 -21.13 -22.79
N GLY A 246 -7.07 -20.71 -21.98
CA GLY A 246 -5.73 -21.31 -21.86
C GLY A 246 -5.38 -21.83 -20.46
N LEU A 247 -6.28 -21.74 -19.49
CA LEU A 247 -6.03 -22.19 -18.13
C LEU A 247 -6.45 -23.66 -17.97
N PRO A 248 -5.66 -24.49 -17.26
CA PRO A 248 -6.06 -25.85 -16.96
C PRO A 248 -7.39 -25.85 -16.18
N SER A 249 -8.31 -26.73 -16.58
CA SER A 249 -9.63 -26.82 -15.98
C SER A 249 -9.55 -26.95 -14.46
N VAL A 250 -10.42 -26.23 -13.75
CA VAL A 250 -10.57 -26.30 -12.29
C VAL A 250 -11.44 -27.49 -11.86
N ASP A 251 -12.03 -28.21 -12.82
CA ASP A 251 -12.85 -29.39 -12.56
C ASP A 251 -11.98 -30.53 -12.00
N PRO A 252 -12.24 -31.03 -10.77
CA PRO A 252 -11.45 -32.07 -10.14
C PRO A 252 -11.40 -33.38 -10.94
N GLU A 253 -12.43 -33.71 -11.74
CA GLU A 253 -12.42 -34.91 -12.59
C GLU A 253 -11.45 -34.74 -13.77
N VAL A 254 -11.44 -33.55 -14.37
CA VAL A 254 -10.51 -33.21 -15.47
C VAL A 254 -9.07 -33.11 -14.95
N GLN A 255 -8.87 -32.62 -13.72
CA GLN A 255 -7.55 -32.61 -13.08
C GLN A 255 -7.02 -34.02 -12.81
N GLN A 256 -7.87 -34.95 -12.36
CA GLN A 256 -7.47 -36.35 -12.18
C GLN A 256 -7.08 -37.02 -13.51
N LEU A 257 -7.78 -36.69 -14.60
CA LEU A 257 -7.41 -37.15 -15.95
C LEU A 257 -6.06 -36.58 -16.41
N TYR A 258 -5.79 -35.30 -16.17
CA TYR A 258 -4.48 -34.72 -16.48
C TYR A 258 -3.34 -35.30 -15.63
N ILE A 259 -3.58 -35.52 -14.33
CA ILE A 259 -2.58 -36.14 -13.43
C ILE A 259 -2.29 -37.57 -13.87
N SER A 260 -3.32 -38.37 -14.14
CA SER A 260 -3.16 -39.76 -14.59
C SER A 260 -2.49 -39.86 -15.97
N PHE A 261 -2.74 -38.91 -16.88
CA PHE A 261 -2.04 -38.81 -18.16
C PHE A 261 -0.53 -38.59 -17.96
N PHE A 262 -0.13 -37.62 -17.15
CA PHE A 262 1.29 -37.34 -16.86
C PHE A 262 2.00 -38.49 -16.11
N GLU A 263 1.30 -39.18 -15.21
CA GLU A 263 1.83 -40.36 -14.52
C GLU A 263 2.02 -41.55 -15.47
N SER A 264 1.21 -41.65 -16.53
CA SER A 264 1.35 -42.71 -17.54
C SER A 264 2.52 -42.47 -18.50
N GLU A 265 2.77 -41.22 -18.92
CA GLU A 265 3.93 -40.87 -19.74
C GLU A 265 5.26 -41.04 -18.98
N SER A 266 5.27 -40.74 -17.68
CA SER A 266 6.47 -40.87 -16.85
C SER A 266 6.88 -42.33 -16.60
N ARG A 267 5.95 -43.27 -16.74
CA ARG A 267 6.20 -44.72 -16.56
C ARG A 267 6.56 -45.45 -17.86
N GLY A 268 6.39 -44.82 -19.01
CA GLY A 268 6.67 -45.41 -20.33
C GLY A 268 8.12 -45.29 -20.80
N ASN A 269 9.00 -44.66 -20.02
CA ASN A 269 10.39 -44.35 -20.40
C ASN A 269 11.46 -45.09 -19.56
N ASN A 270 11.08 -46.21 -18.91
CA ASN A 270 11.99 -47.11 -18.19
C ASN A 270 11.97 -48.50 -18.82
#